data_AF-A0A842QFN7-F1
#
_entry.id   AF-A0A842QFN7-F1
#
_cell.length_a   1.000
_cell.length_b   1.000
_cell.length_c   1.000
_cell.angle_alpha   90.00
_cell.angle_beta   90.00
_cell.angle_gamma   90.00
#
_symmetry.space_group_name_H-M   'P 1'
#
loop_
_entity.id
_entity.type
_entity.pdbx_description
1 polymer ?
#
loop_
_entity_poly.entity_id
_entity_poly.type
_entity_poly.pdbx_seq_one_letter_code
_entity_poly.pdbx_strand_id
1 'polypeptide(L)'
;MKIRSFPKSREEPRKRILLIPVILILAGFLFANLHPALRFIGIILAFTGTLTIFLVGMVFADLWASSRRTKDIIKAREEREKKIAEEELDDPFVELVGDESRNSEEEEF
;
A
#
# COMPACT_ATOMS: atom_id res chain seq x y z
N MET A 1 -17.16 -16.43 22.17
CA MET A 1 -17.14 -16.34 20.68
C MET A 1 -15.86 -15.61 20.29
N LYS A 2 -14.85 -16.33 19.74
CA LYS A 2 -13.52 -15.76 19.43
C LYS A 2 -13.53 -15.31 17.97
N ILE A 3 -13.67 -14.01 17.73
CA ILE A 3 -13.62 -13.44 16.38
C ILE A 3 -12.19 -13.59 15.87
N ARG A 4 -12.00 -14.40 14.83
CA ARG A 4 -10.70 -14.64 14.20
C ARG A 4 -10.29 -13.36 13.48
N SER A 5 -9.21 -12.72 13.92
CA SER A 5 -8.64 -11.56 13.24
C SER A 5 -8.39 -11.91 11.77
N PHE A 6 -8.75 -10.99 10.87
CA PHE A 6 -8.51 -11.10 9.43
C PHE A 6 -7.07 -11.53 9.15
N PRO A 7 -6.83 -12.42 8.16
CA PRO A 7 -5.49 -12.86 7.83
C PRO A 7 -4.64 -11.65 7.41
N LYS A 8 -3.51 -11.46 8.10
CA LYS A 8 -2.53 -10.41 7.81
C LYS A 8 -2.07 -10.58 6.36
N SER A 9 -2.34 -9.60 5.50
CA SER A 9 -1.84 -9.63 4.12
C SER A 9 -0.31 -9.68 4.17
N ARG A 10 0.28 -10.60 3.41
CA ARG A 10 1.74 -10.62 3.24
C ARG A 10 2.08 -9.50 2.26
N GLU A 11 2.66 -8.42 2.75
CA GLU A 11 2.96 -7.21 1.99
C GLU A 11 4.18 -7.33 1.07
N GLU A 12 4.94 -8.43 1.12
CA GLU A 12 6.17 -8.52 0.34
C GLU A 12 5.92 -9.11 -1.06
N PRO A 13 6.05 -8.30 -2.15
CA PRO A 13 6.05 -8.84 -3.49
C PRO A 13 7.26 -9.76 -3.64
N ARG A 14 7.01 -11.00 -4.09
CA ARG A 14 8.07 -11.98 -4.33
C ARG A 14 8.99 -11.48 -5.46
N LYS A 15 10.07 -10.78 -5.09
CA LYS A 15 11.11 -10.23 -6.01
C LYS A 15 11.62 -11.24 -7.03
N ARG A 16 11.50 -12.55 -6.74
CA ARG A 16 11.91 -13.67 -7.60
C ARG A 16 11.18 -13.73 -8.95
N ILE A 17 9.95 -13.23 -9.05
CA ILE A 17 9.16 -13.30 -10.30
C ILE A 17 9.78 -12.41 -11.40
N LEU A 18 10.46 -11.33 -11.01
CA LEU A 18 11.18 -10.43 -11.93
C LEU A 18 12.46 -11.03 -12.53
N LEU A 19 12.96 -12.16 -12.01
CA LEU A 19 14.13 -12.84 -12.58
C LEU A 19 13.81 -13.53 -13.91
N ILE A 20 12.58 -14.01 -14.08
CA ILE A 20 12.15 -14.76 -15.26
C ILE A 20 12.41 -13.98 -16.56
N PRO A 21 11.93 -12.72 -16.71
CA PRO A 21 12.17 -11.97 -17.94
C PRO A 21 13.65 -11.61 -18.15
N VAL A 22 14.42 -11.39 -17.08
CA VAL A 22 15.88 -11.12 -17.18
C VAL A 22 16.61 -12.34 -17.73
N ILE A 23 16.27 -13.54 -17.26
CA ILE A 23 16.85 -14.80 -17.74
C ILE A 23 16.47 -15.03 -19.21
N LEU A 24 15.23 -14.72 -19.61
CA LEU A 24 14.79 -14.80 -21.01
C LEU A 24 15.62 -13.88 -21.92
N ILE A 25 15.92 -12.66 -21.50
CA ILE A 25 16.76 -11.74 -22.27
C ILE A 25 18.19 -12.28 -22.42
N LEU A 26 18.79 -12.72 -21.32
CA LEU A 26 20.16 -13.26 -21.32
C LEU A 26 20.27 -14.53 -22.17
N ALA A 27 19.34 -15.48 -22.01
CA ALA A 27 19.32 -16.71 -22.78
C ALA A 27 19.07 -16.43 -24.27
N GLY A 28 18.14 -15.51 -24.59
CA GLY A 28 17.86 -15.11 -25.96
C GLY A 28 19.07 -14.46 -26.63
N PHE A 29 19.75 -13.56 -25.93
CA PHE A 29 20.97 -12.93 -26.41
C PHE A 29 22.09 -13.96 -26.62
N LEU A 30 22.26 -14.91 -25.70
CA LEU A 30 23.25 -15.97 -25.81
C LEU A 30 22.98 -16.87 -27.03
N PHE A 31 21.73 -17.33 -27.20
CA PHE A 31 21.34 -18.10 -28.37
C PHE A 31 21.52 -17.35 -29.68
N ALA A 32 21.28 -16.03 -29.67
CA ALA A 32 21.44 -15.21 -30.86
C ALA A 32 22.89 -15.10 -31.35
N ASN A 33 23.87 -15.20 -30.43
CA ASN A 33 25.29 -15.09 -30.73
C ASN A 33 26.00 -16.44 -30.88
N LEU A 34 25.41 -17.54 -30.36
CA LEU A 34 26.04 -18.87 -30.41
C LEU A 34 26.00 -19.51 -31.80
N HIS A 35 24.85 -19.44 -32.48
CA HIS A 35 24.69 -20.15 -33.75
C HIS A 35 23.72 -19.41 -34.69
N PRO A 36 24.06 -19.21 -35.97
CA PRO A 36 23.22 -18.47 -36.92
C PRO A 36 21.81 -19.07 -37.08
N ALA A 37 21.67 -20.40 -36.97
CA ALA A 37 20.36 -21.06 -37.01
C ALA A 37 19.47 -20.75 -35.80
N LEU A 38 20.06 -20.47 -34.63
CA LEU A 38 19.34 -20.12 -33.41
C LEU A 38 19.11 -18.60 -33.29
N ARG A 39 19.65 -17.82 -34.22
CA ARG A 39 19.60 -16.36 -34.19
C ARG A 39 18.18 -15.80 -34.17
N PHE A 40 17.32 -16.34 -35.01
CA PHE A 40 15.91 -15.93 -35.08
C PHE A 40 15.18 -16.19 -33.75
N ILE A 41 15.33 -17.40 -33.21
CA ILE A 41 14.72 -17.80 -31.94
C ILE A 41 15.29 -16.97 -30.77
N GLY A 42 16.60 -16.75 -30.74
CA GLY A 42 17.25 -15.94 -29.72
C GLY A 42 16.75 -14.50 -29.70
N ILE A 43 16.57 -13.89 -30.89
CA ILE A 43 16.00 -12.54 -31.02
C ILE A 43 14.56 -12.51 -30.52
N ILE A 44 13.71 -13.47 -30.90
CA ILE A 44 12.32 -13.54 -30.41
C ILE A 44 12.28 -13.69 -28.89
N LEU A 45 13.14 -14.54 -28.32
CA LEU A 45 13.20 -14.77 -26.88
C LEU A 45 13.60 -13.49 -26.13
N ALA A 46 14.62 -12.78 -26.64
CA ALA A 46 15.08 -11.53 -26.05
C ALA A 46 14.03 -10.41 -26.18
N PHE A 47 13.33 -10.33 -27.32
CA PHE A 47 12.25 -9.38 -27.54
C PHE A 47 11.09 -9.64 -26.58
N THR A 48 10.69 -10.90 -26.43
CA THR A 48 9.62 -11.32 -25.50
C THR A 48 9.97 -10.98 -24.06
N GLY A 49 11.21 -11.25 -23.64
CA GLY A 49 11.69 -10.89 -22.31
C GLY A 49 11.62 -9.38 -22.06
N THR A 50 12.09 -8.58 -23.02
CA THR A 50 12.06 -7.10 -22.95
C THR A 50 10.62 -6.58 -22.86
N LEU A 51 9.73 -7.11 -23.68
CA LEU A 51 8.32 -6.73 -23.72
C LEU A 51 7.60 -7.06 -22.40
N THR A 52 7.98 -8.18 -21.78
CA THR A 52 7.49 -8.58 -20.45
C THR A 52 7.97 -7.61 -19.36
N ILE A 53 9.25 -7.21 -19.36
CA ILE A 53 9.74 -6.19 -18.40
C ILE A 53 9.00 -4.88 -18.60
N PHE A 54 8.78 -4.46 -19.84
CA PHE A 54 8.08 -3.23 -20.15
C PHE A 54 6.64 -3.24 -19.63
N LEU A 55 5.89 -4.31 -19.88
CA LEU A 55 4.52 -4.50 -19.36
C LEU A 55 4.49 -4.46 -17.83
N VAL A 56 5.36 -5.22 -17.18
CA VAL A 56 5.45 -5.24 -15.72
C VAL A 56 5.81 -3.85 -15.20
N GLY A 57 6.81 -3.19 -15.78
CA GLY A 57 7.22 -1.84 -15.42
C GLY A 57 6.09 -0.81 -15.56
N MET A 58 5.32 -0.89 -16.64
CA MET A 58 4.16 -0.03 -16.86
C MET A 58 3.08 -0.25 -15.80
N VAL A 59 2.74 -1.51 -15.50
CA VAL A 59 1.78 -1.84 -14.44
C VAL A 59 2.26 -1.36 -13.08
N PHE A 60 3.55 -1.53 -12.75
CA PHE A 60 4.12 -1.01 -11.51
C PHE A 60 4.09 0.52 -11.45
N ALA A 61 4.36 1.21 -12.55
CA ALA A 61 4.25 2.66 -12.63
C ALA A 61 2.81 3.13 -12.41
N ASP A 62 1.83 2.44 -12.99
CA ASP A 62 0.41 2.73 -12.83
C ASP A 62 -0.07 2.47 -11.39
N LEU A 63 0.32 1.33 -10.81
CA LEU A 63 0.07 1.02 -9.40
C LEU A 63 0.73 2.01 -8.45
N TRP A 64 1.94 2.48 -8.76
CA TRP A 64 2.62 3.49 -7.96
C TRP A 64 1.92 4.84 -8.05
N ALA A 65 1.48 5.25 -9.24
CA ALA A 65 0.69 6.46 -9.45
C ALA A 65 -0.66 6.39 -8.71
N SER A 66 -1.34 5.24 -8.74
CA SER A 66 -2.57 4.98 -8.01
C SER A 66 -2.34 4.99 -6.49
N SER A 67 -1.28 4.32 -6.01
CA SER A 67 -0.92 4.29 -4.59
C SER A 67 -0.58 5.68 -4.05
N ARG A 68 0.07 6.54 -4.84
CA ARG A 68 0.33 7.94 -4.48
C ARG A 68 -0.98 8.71 -4.25
N ARG A 69 -1.95 8.58 -5.15
CA ARG A 69 -3.28 9.20 -4.99
C ARG A 69 -4.01 8.68 -3.76
N THR A 70 -3.94 7.38 -3.48
CA THR A 70 -4.56 6.79 -2.29
C THR A 70 -3.90 7.29 -1.01
N LYS A 71 -2.56 7.42 -1.00
CA LYS A 71 -1.84 8.01 0.14
C LYS A 71 -2.18 9.49 0.33
N ASP A 72 -2.34 10.26 -0.75
CA ASP A 72 -2.75 11.66 -0.66
C ASP A 72 -4.17 11.80 -0.08
N ILE A 73 -5.10 10.91 -0.45
CA ILE A 73 -6.46 10.89 0.12
C ILE A 73 -6.46 10.49 1.59
N ILE A 74 -5.66 9.49 1.98
CA ILE A 74 -5.54 9.06 3.38
C ILE A 74 -4.92 10.18 4.22
N LYS A 75 -3.85 10.81 3.73
CA LYS A 75 -3.19 11.92 4.40
C LYS A 75 -4.11 13.14 4.55
N ALA A 76 -4.95 13.41 3.55
CA ALA A 76 -5.97 14.46 3.64
C ALA A 76 -7.10 14.14 4.64
N ARG A 77 -7.36 12.86 4.94
CA ARG A 77 -8.30 12.44 6.00
C ARG A 77 -7.65 12.52 7.38
N GLU A 78 -6.42 12.06 7.52
CA GLU A 78 -5.64 12.20 8.75
C GLU A 78 -5.44 13.67 9.13
N GLU A 79 -5.17 14.55 8.16
CA GLU A 79 -5.07 16.00 8.40
C GLU A 79 -6.42 16.64 8.79
N ARG A 80 -7.55 16.10 8.32
CA ARG A 80 -8.88 16.57 8.76
C ARG A 80 -9.21 16.08 10.16
N GLU A 81 -8.97 14.80 10.47
CA GLU A 81 -9.18 14.26 11.81
C GLU A 81 -8.25 14.93 12.83
N LYS A 82 -7.00 15.24 12.45
CA LYS A 82 -6.08 15.98 13.31
C LYS A 82 -6.50 17.43 13.53
N LYS A 83 -7.07 18.10 12.52
CA LYS A 83 -7.63 19.45 12.68
C LYS A 83 -8.87 19.46 13.57
N ILE A 84 -9.74 18.45 13.46
CA ILE A 84 -10.91 18.30 14.34
C ILE A 84 -10.45 18.03 15.78
N ALA A 85 -9.42 17.20 15.99
CA ALA A 85 -8.86 16.94 17.32
C ALA A 85 -8.11 18.15 17.93
N GLU A 86 -7.57 19.06 17.11
CA GLU A 86 -6.98 20.32 17.56
C GLU A 86 -8.06 21.42 17.81
N GLU A 87 -9.20 21.37 17.11
CA GLU A 87 -10.38 22.24 17.36
C GLU A 87 -11.29 21.75 18.50
N GLU A 88 -11.26 20.45 18.87
CA GLU A 88 -11.98 19.89 20.03
C GLU A 88 -11.39 20.28 21.40
N LEU A 89 -10.33 21.10 21.43
CA LEU A 89 -9.78 21.67 22.68
C LEU A 89 -10.49 22.94 23.17
N ASP A 90 -11.49 23.43 22.43
CA ASP A 90 -12.34 24.55 22.86
C ASP A 90 -13.81 24.13 22.76
N ASP A 91 -14.21 23.19 23.62
CA ASP A 91 -15.61 22.75 23.77
C ASP A 91 -16.42 23.83 24.52
N PRO A 92 -17.33 24.56 23.85
CA PRO A 92 -18.11 25.64 24.47
C PRO A 92 -19.21 25.13 25.42
N PHE A 93 -19.30 23.83 25.71
CA PHE A 93 -20.31 23.23 26.58
C PHE A 93 -19.79 22.64 27.90
N VAL A 94 -18.54 22.91 28.31
CA VAL A 94 -17.96 22.36 29.55
C VAL A 94 -18.16 23.25 30.80
N GLU A 95 -18.67 24.48 30.67
CA GLU A 95 -19.16 25.24 31.83
C GLU A 95 -20.68 25.02 31.99
N LEU A 96 -21.11 24.54 33.17
CA LEU A 96 -22.49 24.45 33.69
C LEU A 96 -23.12 23.04 33.87
N VAL A 97 -22.34 21.97 34.05
CA VAL A 97 -22.90 20.72 34.63
C VAL A 97 -21.97 20.20 35.72
N GLY A 98 -21.88 20.92 36.84
CA GLY A 98 -20.96 20.54 37.91
C GLY A 98 -21.23 21.10 39.30
N ASP A 99 -22.40 21.69 39.57
CA ASP A 99 -22.74 22.13 40.92
C ASP A 99 -24.27 22.12 41.12
N GLU A 100 -24.83 20.96 41.44
CA GLU A 100 -25.99 20.80 42.32
C GLU A 100 -26.41 19.31 42.37
N SER A 101 -26.77 18.82 43.56
CA SER A 101 -27.26 17.47 43.89
C SER A 101 -26.23 16.39 44.23
N ARG A 102 -25.34 16.70 45.18
CA ARG A 102 -24.77 15.66 46.05
C ARG A 102 -24.67 16.15 47.49
N ASN A 103 -25.82 16.23 48.15
CA ASN A 103 -25.92 16.17 49.62
C ASN A 103 -27.27 15.54 49.98
N SER A 104 -27.28 14.21 49.99
CA SER A 104 -28.22 13.43 50.78
C SER A 104 -27.37 12.47 51.62
N GLU A 105 -27.61 12.49 52.92
CA GLU A 105 -27.13 11.57 53.97
C GLU A 105 -25.93 12.05 54.80
N GLU A 106 -26.24 12.77 55.89
CA GLU A 106 -25.62 12.87 57.23
C GLU A 106 -26.33 14.08 57.88
N GLU A 107 -27.05 14.05 59.01
CA GLU A 107 -26.88 13.35 60.29
C GLU A 107 -28.23 13.10 60.99
N GLU A 108 -28.27 12.04 61.78
CA GLU A 108 -29.26 11.78 62.85
C GLU A 108 -29.31 12.93 63.87
N PHE A 109 -30.51 13.28 64.35
CA PHE A 109 -30.95 13.35 65.76
C PHE A 109 -32.30 14.07 65.90
#